data_AF-R7KNS2-F1
#
_entry.id   AF-R7KNS2-F1
#
_cell.length_a   1.000
_cell.length_b   1.000
_cell.length_c   1.000
_cell.angle_alpha   90.00
_cell.angle_beta   90.00
_cell.angle_gamma   90.00
#
_symmetry.space_group_name_H-M   'P 1'
#
loop_
_entity.id
_entity.type
_entity.pdbx_description
1 polymer ?
#
loop_
_entity_poly.entity_id
_entity_poly.type
_entity_poly.pdbx_seq_one_letter_code
_entity_poly.pdbx_strand_id
1 'polypeptide(L)' 'MSWETWVLAFALVCIIEGLIPFTAPEKWLDAVREIGQVASPDVIRKIGLGLLLVGVSVIWLITA' A
#
# COMPACT_ATOMS: atom_id res chain seq x y z
N MET A 1 -15.06 -7.45 14.67
CA MET A 1 -14.82 -6.09 14.17
C MET A 1 -16.14 -5.46 13.79
N SER A 2 -16.41 -4.24 14.21
CA SER A 2 -17.61 -3.51 13.82
C SER A 2 -17.45 -2.88 12.43
N TRP A 3 -18.54 -2.48 11.78
CA TRP A 3 -18.51 -1.86 10.45
C TRP A 3 -17.73 -0.55 10.44
N GLU A 4 -17.83 0.24 11.51
CA GLU A 4 -17.12 1.50 11.70
C GLU A 4 -15.60 1.30 11.67
N THR A 5 -15.12 0.15 12.17
CA THR A 5 -13.68 -0.13 12.19
C THR A 5 -13.13 -0.35 10.78
N TRP A 6 -13.89 -1.01 9.91
CA TRP A 6 -13.51 -1.18 8.51
C TRP A 6 -13.53 0.14 7.73
N VAL A 7 -14.54 0.97 7.99
CA VAL A 7 -14.62 2.33 7.41
C VAL A 7 -13.43 3.18 7.86
N LEU A 8 -13.06 3.13 9.15
CA LEU A 8 -11.89 3.83 9.68
C LEU A 8 -10.59 3.32 9.06
N ALA A 9 -10.40 2.00 8.99
CA ALA A 9 -9.21 1.41 8.36
C ALA A 9 -9.08 1.84 6.90
N PHE A 10 -10.17 1.85 6.15
CA PHE A 10 -10.20 2.35 4.76
C PHE A 10 -9.86 3.84 4.69
N ALA A 11 -10.47 4.67 5.55
CA ALA A 11 -10.19 6.10 5.59
C ALA A 11 -8.70 6.39 5.88
N LEU A 12 -8.09 5.64 6.80
CA LEU A 12 -6.67 5.77 7.11
C LEU A 12 -5.78 5.38 5.92
N VAL A 13 -6.10 4.30 5.20
CA VAL A 13 -5.38 3.92 3.97
C VAL A 13 -5.47 5.03 2.92
N CYS A 14 -6.64 5.64 2.72
CA CYS A 14 -6.78 6.76 1.79
C CYS A 14 -5.93 7.98 2.18
N ILE A 15 -5.87 8.32 3.48
CA ILE A 15 -5.05 9.43 3.97
C ILE A 15 -3.56 9.13 3.74
N ILE A 16 -3.11 7.92 4.08
CA ILE A 16 -1.71 7.52 3.94
C ILE A 16 -1.28 7.50 2.47
N GLU A 17 -2.06 6.87 1.59
CA GLU A 17 -1.79 6.82 0.15
C GLU A 17 -1.83 8.20 -0.50
N GLY A 18 -2.71 9.09 -0.04
CA GLY A 18 -2.84 10.45 -0.55
C GLY A 18 -1.76 11.42 -0.08
N LEU A 19 -1.02 11.09 0.99
CA LEU A 19 -0.08 12.01 1.64
C LEU A 19 1.08 12.41 0.71
N ILE A 20 1.72 11.44 0.06
CA ILE A 20 2.87 11.70 -0.82
C ILE A 20 2.44 12.40 -2.12
N PRO A 21 1.39 11.97 -2.83
CA PRO A 21 0.87 12.68 -4.00
C PRO A 21 0.46 14.12 -3.70
N PHE A 22 -0.07 14.41 -2.51
CA PHE A 22 -0.48 15.75 -2.11
C PHE A 22 0.71 16.65 -1.74
N THR A 23 1.65 16.13 -0.94
CA THR A 23 2.78 16.93 -0.41
C THR A 23 3.93 17.09 -1.40
N ALA A 24 4.17 16.09 -2.25
CA ALA A 24 5.31 16.05 -3.17
C ALA A 24 4.93 15.37 -4.52
N PRO A 25 4.01 15.97 -5.30
CA PRO A 25 3.46 15.35 -6.51
C PRO A 25 4.53 15.03 -7.57
N GLU A 26 5.50 15.91 -7.78
CA GLU A 26 6.57 15.71 -8.78
C GLU A 26 7.47 14.52 -8.41
N LYS A 27 7.91 14.45 -7.14
CA LYS A 27 8.73 13.33 -6.65
C LYS A 27 8.01 12.00 -6.73
N TRP A 28 6.70 12.00 -6.45
CA TRP A 28 5.87 10.81 -6.59
C TRP A 28 5.79 10.35 -8.06
N LEU A 29 5.53 11.28 -8.99
CA LEU A 29 5.48 10.97 -10.42
C LEU A 29 6.81 10.41 -10.94
N ASP A 30 7.93 10.99 -10.52
CA ASP A 30 9.26 10.54 -10.93
C ASP A 30 9.54 9.13 -10.41
N ALA A 31 9.24 8.85 -9.15
CA ALA A 31 9.39 7.51 -8.57
C ALA A 31 8.53 6.45 -9.30
N VAL A 32 7.27 6.77 -9.60
CA VAL A 32 6.37 5.86 -10.34
C VAL A 32 6.90 5.58 -11.75
N ARG A 33 7.41 6.61 -12.44
CA ARG A 33 8.00 6.47 -13.78
C ARG A 33 9.27 5.64 -13.75
N GLU A 34 10.15 5.88 -12.79
CA GLU A 34 11.38 5.11 -12.61
C GLU A 34 11.04 3.64 -12.40
N ILE A 35 10.14 3.32 -11.46
CA ILE A 35 9.68 1.94 -11.21
C ILE A 35 9.13 1.30 -12.49
N GLY A 36 8.33 2.04 -13.26
CA GLY A 36 7.76 1.56 -14.52
C GLY A 36 8.80 1.30 -15.63
N GLN A 37 9.99 1.90 -15.55
CA GLN A 37 11.09 1.66 -16.47
C GLN A 37 11.98 0.49 -16.06
N VAL A 38 12.24 0.32 -14.75
CA VAL A 38 13.19 -0.69 -14.25
C VAL A 38 12.55 -2.02 -13.85
N ALA A 39 11.28 -2.02 -13.42
CA ALA A 39 10.65 -3.22 -12.88
C ALA A 39 9.72 -3.89 -13.90
N SER A 40 9.84 -5.21 -14.04
CA SER A 40 8.86 -5.99 -14.80
C SER A 40 7.56 -6.19 -14.01
N PRO A 41 6.40 -6.36 -14.68
CA PRO A 41 5.13 -6.62 -14.01
C PRO A 41 5.17 -7.79 -13.01
N ASP A 42 5.91 -8.85 -13.32
CA ASP A 42 6.07 -10.01 -12.43
C ASP A 42 6.79 -9.67 -11.13
N VAL A 43 7.79 -8.79 -11.18
CA VAL A 43 8.49 -8.32 -9.98
C VAL A 43 7.55 -7.51 -9.10
N ILE A 44 6.79 -6.59 -9.69
CA ILE A 44 5.78 -5.79 -8.97
C ILE A 44 4.72 -6.70 -8.31
N ARG A 45 4.24 -7.73 -9.03
CA ARG A 45 3.28 -8.70 -8.48
C ARG A 45 3.85 -9.48 -7.29
N LYS A 46 5.13 -9.88 -7.35
CA LYS A 46 5.79 -10.61 -6.24
C LYS A 46 5.97 -9.74 -5.02
N ILE A 47 6.39 -8.47 -5.20
CA ILE A 47 6.50 -7.51 -4.10
C ILE A 47 5.13 -7.27 -3.47
N GLY A 48 4.10 -7.04 -4.29
CA GLY A 48 2.72 -6.89 -3.83
C GLY A 48 2.23 -8.11 -3.06
N LEU A 49 2.48 -9.32 -3.58
CA LEU A 49 2.12 -10.56 -2.87
C LEU A 49 2.84 -10.68 -1.52
N GLY A 50 4.13 -10.36 -1.46
CA GLY A 50 4.90 -10.36 -0.22
C GLY A 50 4.31 -9.42 0.84
N LEU A 51 3.97 -8.18 0.44
CA LEU A 51 3.30 -7.21 1.32
C LEU A 51 1.94 -7.70 1.81
N LEU A 52 1.13 -8.29 0.93
CA LEU A 52 -0.17 -8.88 1.30
C LEU A 52 0.00 -10.01 2.31
N LEU A 53 0.95 -10.92 2.08
CA LEU A 53 1.22 -12.03 2.99
C LEU A 53 1.70 -11.54 4.37
N VAL A 54 2.59 -10.55 4.41
CA VAL A 54 3.03 -9.93 5.67
C VAL A 54 1.84 -9.30 6.40
N GLY A 55 1.00 -8.52 5.71
CA GLY A 55 -0.18 -7.90 6.30
C GLY A 55 -1.16 -8.92 6.89
N VAL A 56 -1.48 -9.97 6.14
CA VAL A 56 -2.35 -11.06 6.62
C VAL A 56 -1.72 -11.79 7.80
N SER A 57 -0.41 -12.06 7.76
CA SER A 57 0.30 -12.73 8.86
C SER A 57 0.28 -11.89 10.14
N VAL A 58 0.49 -10.58 10.05
CA VAL A 58 0.42 -9.66 11.19
C VAL A 58 -1.00 -9.60 11.76
N ILE A 59 -2.02 -9.50 10.91
CA ILE A 59 -3.43 -9.56 11.34
C ILE A 59 -3.67 -10.87 12.09
N TRP A 60 -3.25 -12.00 11.52
CA TRP A 60 -3.42 -13.31 12.14
C TRP A 60 -2.72 -13.39 13.50
N LEU A 61 -1.46 -12.95 13.62
CA LEU A 61 -0.72 -12.98 14.89
C LEU A 61 -1.31 -12.10 15.99
N ILE A 62 -1.95 -10.98 15.65
CA ILE A 62 -2.54 -10.06 16.62
C ILE A 62 -3.98 -10.47 17.00
N THR A 63 -4.68 -11.17 16.10
CA THR A 63 -6.12 -11.50 16.27
C THR A 63 -6.42 -12.97 16.57
N ALA A 64 -5.45 -13.87 16.38
CA ALA A 64 -5.53 -15.28 16.78
C ALA A 64 -5.23 -15.47 18.28
#